data_AF-A0A9Q3BPQ9-F1
#
_entry.id   AF-A0A9Q3BPQ9-F1
#
_cell.length_a   1.000
_cell.length_b   1.000
_cell.length_c   1.000
_cell.angle_alpha   90.00
_cell.angle_beta   90.00
_cell.angle_gamma   90.00
#
_symmetry.space_group_name_H-M   'P 1'
#
loop_
_entity.id
_entity.type
_entity.pdbx_description
1 polymer ?
#
loop_
_entity_poly.entity_id
_entity_poly.type
_entity_poly.pdbx_seq_one_letter_code
_entity_poly.pdbx_strand_id
1 'polypeptide(L)'
;MSIPGALAFSIYVDWLNVLGKSTWFASIGPIMFICPNLPPSERLKPENVYVAGIITGLKEPTALKLNYLLMPLMKELKELWEGYHFAPT
;
A
#
# COMPACT_ATOMS: atom_id res chain seq x y z
N MET A 1 16.28 -9.28 -15.99
CA MET A 1 15.88 -8.69 -17.28
C MET A 1 14.57 -7.94 -17.03
N SER A 2 14.57 -6.60 -17.09
CA SER A 2 13.36 -5.78 -16.84
C SER A 2 12.56 -5.67 -18.13
N ILE A 3 11.30 -6.09 -18.12
CA ILE A 3 10.38 -5.89 -19.24
C ILE A 3 9.99 -4.40 -19.24
N PRO A 4 10.15 -3.65 -20.35
CA PRO A 4 9.72 -2.26 -20.41
C PRO A 4 8.24 -2.13 -20.05
N GLY A 5 7.91 -1.26 -19.09
CA GLY A 5 6.54 -1.02 -18.62
C GLY A 5 6.10 -1.84 -17.39
N ALA A 6 6.89 -2.82 -16.92
CA ALA A 6 6.58 -3.56 -15.70
C ALA A 6 7.13 -2.87 -14.45
N LEU A 7 6.26 -2.17 -13.72
CA LEU A 7 6.57 -1.63 -12.39
C LEU A 7 6.31 -2.69 -11.32
N ALA A 8 7.27 -2.86 -10.42
CA ALA A 8 7.06 -3.57 -9.18
C ALA A 8 6.62 -2.57 -8.09
N PHE A 9 5.88 -3.04 -7.10
CA PHE A 9 5.55 -2.29 -5.90
C PHE A 9 5.74 -3.17 -4.67
N SER A 10 6.39 -2.62 -3.66
CA SER A 10 6.41 -3.18 -2.31
C SER A 10 5.26 -2.57 -1.51
N ILE A 11 4.48 -3.42 -0.85
CA ILE A 11 3.37 -2.99 0.01
C ILE A 11 3.87 -2.91 1.44
N TYR A 12 3.66 -1.77 2.08
CA TYR A 12 3.95 -1.56 3.49
C TYR A 12 2.65 -1.24 4.23
N VAL A 13 2.40 -1.97 5.32
CA VAL A 13 1.28 -1.73 6.23
C VAL A 13 1.80 -1.87 7.66
N ASP A 14 1.60 -0.83 8.48
CA ASP A 14 2.03 -0.80 9.89
C ASP A 14 1.02 -0.06 10.75
N TRP A 15 0.87 -0.42 12.03
CA TRP A 15 -0.18 0.08 12.91
C TRP A 15 0.34 1.15 13.85
N LEU A 16 0.11 2.40 13.47
CA LEU A 16 0.54 3.57 14.22
C LEU A 16 -0.48 3.91 15.31
N ASN A 17 0.01 4.16 16.52
CA ASN A 17 -0.79 4.77 17.59
C ASN A 17 -0.70 6.30 17.46
N VAL A 18 -1.73 6.90 16.87
CA VAL A 18 -1.75 8.34 16.55
C VAL A 18 -2.02 9.25 17.74
N LEU A 19 -2.45 8.70 18.88
CA LEU A 19 -2.76 9.47 20.10
C LEU A 19 -1.73 9.23 21.23
N GLY A 20 -0.68 8.45 20.97
CA GLY A 20 0.40 8.17 21.92
C GLY A 20 0.07 7.10 22.96
N LYS A 21 1.06 6.80 23.83
CA LYS A 21 1.06 5.65 24.77
C LYS A 21 -0.11 5.60 25.76
N SER A 22 -0.90 6.68 25.90
CA SER A 22 -1.92 6.81 26.95
C SER A 22 -3.34 6.40 26.53
N THR A 23 -3.60 6.18 25.24
CA THR A 23 -4.95 5.85 24.76
C THR A 23 -4.95 4.64 23.85
N TRP A 24 -5.66 3.59 24.25
CA TRP A 24 -5.82 2.32 23.52
C TRP A 24 -6.78 2.39 22.31
N PHE A 25 -7.20 3.60 21.92
CA PHE A 25 -8.44 3.81 21.18
C PHE A 25 -8.29 4.35 19.77
N ALA A 26 -7.07 4.52 19.26
CA ALA A 26 -6.86 4.93 17.88
C ALA A 26 -5.59 4.32 17.29
N SER A 27 -5.79 3.32 16.43
CA SER A 27 -4.75 2.71 15.62
C SER A 27 -5.04 2.97 14.14
N ILE A 28 -4.03 3.44 13.42
CA ILE A 28 -4.11 3.75 12.00
C ILE A 28 -3.09 2.91 11.25
N GLY A 29 -3.56 2.18 10.24
CA GLY A 29 -2.75 1.37 9.33
C GLY A 29 -2.74 1.95 7.91
N PRO A 30 -1.78 2.81 7.54
CA PRO A 30 -1.64 3.22 6.15
C PRO A 30 -1.19 2.04 5.29
N ILE A 31 -1.78 1.91 4.10
CA ILE A 31 -1.35 0.98 3.06
C ILE A 31 -0.55 1.79 2.05
N MET A 32 0.77 1.59 2.04
CA MET A 32 1.70 2.36 1.19
C MET A 32 2.32 1.46 0.13
N PHE A 33 2.49 2.01 -1.07
CA PHE A 33 3.25 1.41 -2.16
C PHE A 33 4.56 2.16 -2.39
N ILE A 34 5.63 1.38 -2.50
CA ILE A 34 6.97 1.87 -2.80
C ILE A 34 7.45 1.17 -4.07
N CYS A 35 7.89 1.93 -5.07
CA CYS A 35 8.39 1.36 -6.32
C CYS A 35 9.88 1.01 -6.20
N PRO A 36 10.29 -0.28 -6.17
CA PRO A 36 11.69 -0.67 -6.04
C PRO A 36 12.46 -0.50 -7.35
N ASN A 37 11.78 -0.25 -8.48
CA ASN A 37 12.40 0.11 -9.76
C ASN A 37 13.12 1.46 -9.70
N LEU A 38 12.76 2.32 -8.75
CA LEU A 38 13.47 3.59 -8.51
C LEU A 38 14.81 3.35 -7.81
N PRO A 39 15.81 4.23 -8.01
CA PRO A 39 17.05 4.21 -7.23
C PRO A 39 16.75 4.27 -5.72
N PRO A 40 17.54 3.60 -4.85
CA PRO A 40 17.28 3.57 -3.42
C PRO A 40 17.06 4.93 -2.75
N SER A 41 17.76 5.98 -3.20
CA SER A 41 17.63 7.36 -2.70
C SER A 41 16.29 8.01 -3.01
N GLU A 42 15.56 7.50 -4.00
CA GLU A 42 14.32 8.08 -4.52
C GLU A 42 13.07 7.41 -3.97
N ARG A 43 13.17 6.15 -3.51
CA ARG A 43 12.02 5.29 -3.17
C ARG A 43 11.11 5.82 -2.08
N LEU A 44 11.67 6.51 -1.10
CA LEU A 44 10.95 7.01 0.09
C LEU A 44 10.71 8.51 0.05
N LYS A 45 10.99 9.17 -1.08
CA LYS A 45 10.61 10.57 -1.24
C LYS A 45 9.09 10.69 -1.27
N PRO A 46 8.48 11.70 -0.62
CA PRO A 46 7.03 11.84 -0.56
C PRO A 46 6.34 11.77 -1.93
N GLU A 47 6.96 12.30 -2.97
CA GLU A 47 6.47 12.27 -4.36
C GLU A 47 6.46 10.87 -5.01
N ASN A 48 7.20 9.91 -4.46
CA ASN A 48 7.36 8.55 -4.99
C ASN A 48 6.68 7.48 -4.12
N VAL A 49 6.03 7.87 -3.02
CA VAL A 49 5.27 6.98 -2.15
C VAL A 49 3.78 7.17 -2.44
N TYR A 50 3.08 6.10 -2.78
CA TYR A 50 1.64 6.13 -3.00
C TYR A 50 0.90 5.55 -1.79
N VAL A 51 -0.02 6.32 -1.22
CA VAL A 51 -0.89 5.85 -0.12
C VAL A 51 -2.19 5.33 -0.74
N ALA A 52 -2.32 4.01 -0.82
CA ALA A 52 -3.48 3.35 -1.41
C ALA A 52 -4.71 3.38 -0.50
N GLY A 53 -4.51 3.52 0.82
CA GLY A 53 -5.60 3.60 1.78
C GLY A 53 -5.14 3.75 3.21
N ILE A 54 -6.09 4.01 4.10
CA ILE A 54 -5.86 4.16 5.53
C ILE A 54 -6.90 3.31 6.27
N ILE A 55 -6.44 2.27 6.97
CA ILE A 55 -7.28 1.44 7.83
C ILE A 55 -7.37 2.12 9.19
N THR A 56 -8.58 2.41 9.66
CA THR A 56 -8.80 2.97 11.00
C THR A 56 -9.49 1.96 11.90
N GLY A 57 -9.15 1.99 13.19
CA GLY A 57 -9.81 1.16 14.19
C GLY A 57 -9.28 1.43 15.59
N LEU A 58 -9.96 0.87 16.59
CA LEU A 58 -9.46 0.92 17.97
C LEU A 58 -8.15 0.15 18.14
N LYS A 59 -7.96 -0.92 17.35
CA LYS A 59 -6.81 -1.83 17.39
C LYS A 59 -6.47 -2.32 15.99
N GLU A 60 -5.28 -2.91 15.88
CA GLU A 60 -4.85 -3.68 14.72
C GLU A 60 -5.88 -4.78 14.37
N PRO A 61 -6.27 -4.93 13.09
CA PRO A 61 -7.14 -5.99 12.64
C PRO A 61 -6.42 -7.34 12.75
N THR A 62 -7.18 -8.41 12.93
CA THR A 62 -6.63 -9.76 12.78
C THR A 62 -6.15 -9.98 11.34
N ALA A 63 -5.22 -10.92 11.13
CA ALA A 63 -4.74 -11.27 9.79
C ALA A 63 -5.88 -11.60 8.81
N LEU A 64 -6.92 -12.30 9.27
CA LEU A 64 -8.11 -12.59 8.47
C LEU A 64 -8.83 -11.31 8.04
N LYS A 65 -9.03 -10.36 8.97
CA LYS A 65 -9.69 -9.09 8.68
C LYS A 65 -8.82 -8.22 7.76
N LEU A 66 -7.51 -8.22 7.95
CA LEU A 66 -6.57 -7.55 7.06
C LEU A 66 -6.66 -8.10 5.63
N ASN A 67 -6.71 -9.43 5.45
CA ASN A 67 -6.87 -10.04 4.13
C ASN A 67 -8.15 -9.58 3.43
N TYR A 68 -9.28 -9.51 4.15
CA TYR A 68 -10.51 -8.99 3.59
C TYR A 68 -10.39 -7.51 3.18
N LEU A 69 -9.70 -6.70 3.98
CA LEU A 69 -9.47 -5.27 3.68
C LEU A 69 -8.56 -5.08 2.46
N LEU A 70 -7.57 -5.96 2.26
CA LEU A 70 -6.64 -5.90 1.13
C LEU A 70 -7.20 -6.55 -0.15
N MET A 71 -8.26 -7.35 -0.06
CA MET A 71 -8.80 -8.09 -1.20
C MET A 71 -9.16 -7.23 -2.42
N PRO A 72 -9.80 -6.05 -2.29
CA PRO A 72 -10.08 -5.18 -3.43
C PRO A 72 -8.79 -4.72 -4.12
N LEU A 73 -7.79 -4.33 -3.33
CA LEU A 73 -6.48 -3.90 -3.82
C LEU A 73 -5.75 -5.04 -4.56
N MET A 74 -5.82 -6.26 -4.01
CA MET A 74 -5.23 -7.44 -4.66
C MET A 74 -5.90 -7.76 -6.00
N LYS A 75 -7.21 -7.51 -6.10
CA LYS A 75 -7.95 -7.70 -7.36
C LYS A 75 -7.47 -6.70 -8.42
N GLU A 76 -7.36 -5.42 -8.09
CA GLU A 76 -6.87 -4.39 -9.01
C GLU A 76 -5.42 -4.66 -9.45
N LEU A 77 -4.53 -5.02 -8.51
CA LEU A 77 -3.15 -5.38 -8.83
C LEU A 77 -3.07 -6.61 -9.75
N LYS A 78 -3.98 -7.58 -9.60
CA LYS A 78 -4.06 -8.74 -10.49
C LYS A 78 -4.49 -8.34 -11.90
N GLU A 79 -5.48 -7.46 -12.04
CA GLU A 79 -5.91 -6.92 -13.34
C GLU A 79 -4.77 -6.15 -14.02
N LEU A 80 -4.04 -5.32 -13.28
CA LEU A 80 -2.87 -4.60 -13.79
C LEU A 80 -1.72 -5.54 -14.20
N TRP A 81 -1.54 -6.65 -13.47
CA TRP A 81 -0.53 -7.66 -13.79
C TRP A 81 -0.83 -8.42 -15.09
N GLU A 82 -2.10 -8.73 -15.35
CA GLU A 82 -2.54 -9.38 -16.59
C GLU A 82 -2.40 -8.44 -17.81
N GLY A 83 -2.27 -7.14 -17.56
CA GLY A 83 -2.04 -6.10 -18.55
C GLY A 83 -3.27 -5.19 -18.67
N TYR A 84 -3.03 -3.89 -18.63
CA TYR A 84 -4.09 -2.89 -18.76
C TYR A 84 -3.80 -1.97 -19.95
N HIS A 85 -4.78 -1.84 -20.84
CA HIS A 85 -4.71 -0.89 -21.95
C HIS A 85 -5.33 0.44 -21.51
N PHE A 86 -4.47 1.44 -21.29
CA PHE A 86 -4.95 2.81 -21.13
C PHE A 86 -5.58 3.27 -22.44
N ALA A 87 -6.80 3.82 -22.37
CA ALA A 87 -7.37 4.52 -23.50
C ALA A 87 -6.45 5.71 -23.86
N PRO A 88 -6.22 6.01 -25.15
CA PRO A 88 -5.47 7.19 -25.53
C PRO A 88 -6.16 8.43 -24.96
N THR A 89 -5.38 9.24 -24.22
CA THR A 89 -5.77 10.56 -23.69
C THR A 89 -5.79 11.61 -24.78
#